data_AF-A0A955UVN7-F1
#
_entry.id   AF-A0A955UVN7-F1
#
_cell.length_a   1.000
_cell.length_b   1.000
_cell.length_c   1.000
_cell.angle_alpha   90.00
_cell.angle_beta   90.00
_cell.angle_gamma   90.00
#
_symmetry.space_group_name_H-M   'P 1'
#
loop_
_entity.id
_entity.type
_entity.pdbx_description
1 polymer ?
#
loop_
_entity_poly.entity_id
_entity_poly.type
_entity_poly.pdbx_seq_one_letter_code
_entity_poly.pdbx_strand_id
1 'polypeptide(L)'
;MAANRDEIDRLLREGLDLYGNDDVDGAVRAWKRVLELDAGNADARDYIEAAGAEPARGAADTAHDRRDATLLEEALALAAGGGLADAHALLEGGLRADDLDLESLAVLELVRARLLPAYRDRFATGGAPRLAVPAGDLARYHLPAQAAFLVSLCDGRTPLDDLAEAAGMDEFDVLHNLGGLVDSGLVSIAS
;
A
#
# COMPACT_ATOMS: atom_id res chain seq x y z
N MET A 1 -27.62 -10.19 -19.38
CA MET A 1 -26.72 -10.67 -18.31
C MET A 1 -26.73 -12.21 -18.15
N ALA A 2 -27.79 -12.94 -18.52
CA ALA A 2 -27.82 -14.41 -18.42
C ALA A 2 -26.82 -15.16 -19.34
N ALA A 3 -26.61 -14.66 -20.57
CA ALA A 3 -25.78 -15.33 -21.57
C ALA A 3 -24.29 -15.50 -21.18
N ASN A 4 -23.76 -14.65 -20.29
CA ASN A 4 -22.36 -14.76 -19.86
C ASN A 4 -22.19 -15.87 -18.80
N ARG A 5 -23.21 -16.14 -17.99
CA ARG A 5 -23.17 -17.15 -16.93
C ARG A 5 -23.19 -18.57 -17.51
N ASP A 6 -24.07 -18.81 -18.47
CA ASP A 6 -24.17 -20.12 -19.14
C ASP A 6 -22.87 -20.45 -19.89
N GLU A 7 -22.22 -19.44 -20.48
CA GLU A 7 -20.93 -19.59 -21.16
C GLU A 7 -19.78 -19.85 -20.17
N ILE A 8 -19.76 -19.16 -19.02
CA ILE A 8 -18.81 -19.43 -17.93
C ILE A 8 -18.94 -20.87 -17.43
N ASP A 9 -20.17 -21.34 -17.14
CA ASP A 9 -20.42 -22.70 -16.66
C ASP A 9 -20.02 -23.76 -17.69
N ARG A 10 -20.20 -23.46 -18.99
CA ARG A 10 -19.79 -24.33 -20.09
C ARG A 10 -18.26 -24.45 -20.16
N LEU A 11 -17.55 -23.33 -20.11
CA LEU A 11 -16.09 -23.28 -20.18
C LEU A 11 -15.42 -23.92 -18.95
N LEU A 12 -15.99 -23.73 -17.75
CA LEU A 12 -15.50 -24.39 -16.52
C LEU A 12 -15.58 -25.92 -16.65
N ARG A 13 -16.72 -26.44 -17.12
CA ARG A 13 -16.93 -27.87 -17.33
C ARG A 13 -16.01 -28.43 -18.41
N GLU A 14 -15.90 -27.72 -19.54
CA GLU A 14 -14.99 -28.08 -20.64
C GLU A 14 -13.54 -28.19 -20.15
N GLY A 15 -13.08 -27.24 -19.34
CA GLY A 15 -11.73 -27.30 -18.78
C GLY A 15 -11.51 -28.49 -17.84
N LEU A 16 -12.49 -28.83 -16.99
CA LEU A 16 -12.41 -30.01 -16.12
C LEU A 16 -12.37 -31.32 -16.94
N ASP A 17 -13.16 -31.41 -18.02
CA ASP A 17 -13.16 -32.57 -18.91
C ASP A 17 -11.81 -32.72 -19.64
N LEU A 18 -11.22 -31.62 -20.10
CA LEU A 18 -9.89 -31.62 -20.73
C LEU A 18 -8.79 -32.03 -19.75
N TYR A 19 -8.85 -31.50 -18.52
CA TYR A 19 -7.90 -31.83 -17.46
C TYR A 19 -7.96 -33.31 -17.08
N GLY A 20 -9.17 -33.87 -16.97
CA GLY A 20 -9.38 -35.30 -16.73
C GLY A 20 -8.87 -36.21 -17.86
N ASN A 21 -8.70 -35.67 -19.06
CA ASN A 21 -8.16 -36.37 -20.24
C ASN A 21 -6.65 -36.12 -20.45
N ASP A 22 -5.95 -35.56 -19.47
CA ASP A 22 -4.51 -35.22 -19.52
C ASP A 22 -4.15 -34.09 -20.52
N ASP A 23 -5.15 -33.40 -21.11
CA ASP A 23 -4.95 -32.18 -21.92
C ASP A 23 -4.97 -30.94 -21.01
N VAL A 24 -3.91 -30.82 -20.20
CA VAL A 24 -3.72 -29.72 -19.24
C VAL A 24 -3.68 -28.37 -19.95
N ASP A 25 -3.04 -28.29 -21.11
CA ASP A 25 -2.95 -27.05 -21.89
C ASP A 25 -4.33 -26.61 -22.42
N GLY A 26 -5.16 -27.56 -22.85
CA GLY A 26 -6.55 -27.32 -23.24
C GLY A 26 -7.39 -26.82 -22.08
N ALA A 27 -7.26 -27.47 -20.92
CA ALA A 27 -7.97 -27.09 -19.70
C ALA A 27 -7.66 -25.64 -19.28
N VAL A 28 -6.36 -25.31 -19.21
CA VAL A 28 -5.90 -23.96 -18.86
C VAL A 28 -6.40 -22.91 -19.85
N ARG A 29 -6.45 -23.21 -21.15
CA ARG A 29 -7.03 -22.28 -22.14
C ARG A 29 -8.51 -22.02 -21.89
N ALA A 30 -9.29 -23.05 -21.58
CA ALA A 30 -10.72 -22.91 -21.31
C ALA A 30 -10.97 -22.04 -20.06
N TRP A 31 -10.24 -22.27 -18.97
CA TRP A 31 -10.36 -21.48 -17.74
C TRP A 31 -9.84 -20.04 -17.91
N LYS A 32 -8.80 -19.79 -18.72
CA LYS A 32 -8.37 -18.42 -19.04
C LYS A 32 -9.47 -17.64 -19.78
N ARG A 33 -10.23 -18.30 -20.65
CA ARG A 33 -11.39 -17.68 -21.31
C ARG A 33 -12.52 -17.35 -20.32
N VAL A 34 -12.68 -18.12 -19.25
CA VAL A 34 -13.58 -17.75 -18.14
C VAL A 34 -13.13 -16.45 -17.50
N LEU A 35 -11.84 -16.28 -17.21
CA LEU A 35 -11.30 -15.06 -16.61
C LEU A 35 -11.38 -13.82 -17.52
N GLU A 36 -11.46 -14.02 -18.84
CA GLU A 36 -11.74 -12.92 -19.78
C GLU A 36 -13.21 -12.46 -19.72
N LEU A 37 -14.14 -13.36 -19.39
CA LEU A 37 -15.58 -13.06 -19.29
C LEU A 37 -15.98 -12.59 -17.89
N ASP A 38 -15.34 -13.15 -16.87
CA ASP A 38 -15.48 -12.82 -15.46
C ASP A 38 -14.12 -12.90 -14.78
N ALA A 39 -13.45 -11.76 -14.75
CA ALA A 39 -12.17 -11.62 -14.08
C ALA A 39 -12.26 -11.90 -12.58
N GLY A 40 -13.43 -12.03 -11.95
CA GLY A 40 -13.59 -12.36 -10.53
C GLY A 40 -13.82 -13.84 -10.23
N ASN A 41 -13.86 -14.71 -11.25
CA ASN A 41 -14.23 -16.11 -11.07
C ASN A 41 -13.18 -16.87 -10.25
N ALA A 42 -13.55 -17.30 -9.04
CA ALA A 42 -12.65 -18.01 -8.12
C ALA A 42 -12.33 -19.43 -8.63
N ASP A 43 -13.33 -20.16 -9.10
CA ASP A 43 -13.17 -21.54 -9.58
C ASP A 43 -12.14 -21.63 -10.73
N ALA A 44 -12.22 -20.73 -11.70
CA ALA A 44 -11.27 -20.70 -12.82
C ALA A 44 -9.83 -20.39 -12.37
N ARG A 45 -9.64 -19.56 -11.34
CA ARG A 45 -8.30 -19.28 -10.79
C ARG A 45 -7.74 -20.53 -10.12
N ASP A 46 -8.52 -21.11 -9.22
CA ASP A 46 -8.13 -22.30 -8.46
C ASP A 46 -7.78 -23.47 -9.38
N TYR A 47 -8.54 -23.66 -10.47
CA TYR A 47 -8.25 -24.70 -11.45
C TYR A 47 -6.98 -24.47 -12.26
N ILE A 48 -6.71 -23.22 -12.67
CA ILE A 48 -5.47 -22.89 -13.39
C ILE A 48 -4.25 -23.09 -12.47
N GLU A 49 -4.35 -22.66 -11.21
CA GLU A 49 -3.30 -22.85 -10.21
C GLU A 49 -3.06 -24.34 -9.93
N ALA A 50 -4.12 -25.14 -9.75
CA ALA A 50 -4.02 -26.58 -9.54
C ALA A 50 -3.37 -27.31 -10.74
N ALA A 51 -3.53 -26.78 -11.95
CA ALA A 51 -2.87 -27.25 -13.17
C ALA A 51 -1.41 -26.79 -13.30
N GLY A 52 -0.87 -26.05 -12.32
CA GLY A 52 0.50 -25.56 -12.32
C GLY A 52 0.75 -24.40 -13.28
N ALA A 53 -0.31 -23.73 -13.75
CA ALA A 53 -0.23 -22.57 -14.61
C ALA A 53 -0.61 -21.29 -13.84
N GLU A 54 -0.20 -20.14 -14.36
CA GLU A 54 -0.59 -18.86 -13.76
C GLU A 54 -1.98 -18.43 -14.29
N PRO A 55 -2.92 -18.10 -13.39
CA PRO A 55 -4.21 -17.55 -13.78
C PRO A 55 -3.98 -16.22 -14.51
N ALA A 56 -4.74 -15.99 -15.58
CA ALA A 56 -4.70 -14.72 -16.27
C ALA A 56 -5.13 -13.61 -15.30
N ARG A 57 -4.26 -12.62 -15.07
CA ARG A 57 -4.59 -11.42 -14.31
C ARG A 57 -5.74 -10.69 -15.01
N GLY A 58 -6.73 -10.26 -14.24
CA GLY A 58 -7.94 -9.65 -14.78
C GLY A 58 -7.68 -8.30 -15.48
N ALA A 59 -8.68 -7.80 -16.21
CA ALA A 59 -8.61 -6.45 -16.77
C ALA A 59 -8.45 -5.35 -15.69
N ALA A 60 -8.94 -5.62 -14.47
CA ALA A 60 -8.76 -4.75 -13.32
C ALA A 60 -7.30 -4.80 -12.81
N ASP A 61 -6.74 -5.99 -12.63
CA ASP A 61 -5.33 -6.19 -12.21
C ASP A 61 -4.38 -5.53 -13.22
N THR A 62 -4.58 -5.75 -14.52
CA THR A 62 -3.76 -5.10 -15.56
C THR A 62 -3.96 -3.58 -15.66
N ALA A 63 -5.08 -3.04 -15.18
CA ALA A 63 -5.27 -1.60 -15.06
C ALA A 63 -4.60 -1.04 -13.80
N HIS A 64 -4.58 -1.82 -12.70
CA HIS A 64 -3.85 -1.49 -11.48
C HIS A 64 -2.34 -1.50 -11.74
N ASP A 65 -1.80 -2.59 -12.31
CA ASP A 65 -0.39 -2.72 -12.68
C ASP A 65 0.08 -1.53 -13.54
N ARG A 66 -0.73 -1.13 -14.54
CA ARG A 66 -0.41 0.03 -15.39
C ARG A 66 -0.44 1.36 -14.65
N ARG A 67 -1.42 1.54 -13.75
CA ARG A 67 -1.53 2.75 -12.93
C ARG A 67 -0.33 2.83 -11.99
N ASP A 68 0.00 1.72 -11.34
CA ASP A 68 1.09 1.64 -10.38
C ASP A 68 2.42 1.91 -11.07
N ALA A 69 2.68 1.29 -12.23
CA ALA A 69 3.84 1.61 -13.06
C ALA A 69 3.94 3.11 -13.39
N THR A 70 2.82 3.76 -13.75
CA THR A 70 2.80 5.20 -14.02
C THR A 70 3.13 6.02 -12.76
N LEU A 71 2.59 5.63 -11.60
CA LEU A 71 2.88 6.27 -10.31
C LEU A 71 4.36 6.10 -9.92
N LEU A 72 4.95 4.92 -10.15
CA LEU A 72 6.36 4.67 -9.87
C LEU A 72 7.26 5.51 -10.75
N GLU A 73 6.98 5.62 -12.04
CA GLU A 73 7.72 6.48 -12.97
C GLU A 73 7.70 7.95 -12.51
N GLU A 74 6.52 8.46 -12.13
CA GLU A 74 6.36 9.83 -11.64
C GLU A 74 7.07 10.06 -10.30
N ALA A 75 6.94 9.14 -9.34
CA ALA A 75 7.61 9.21 -8.05
C ALA A 75 9.14 9.19 -8.20
N LEU A 76 9.67 8.35 -9.09
CA LEU A 76 11.10 8.30 -9.40
C LEU A 76 11.59 9.61 -10.04
N ALA A 77 10.80 10.20 -10.94
CA ALA A 77 11.12 11.50 -11.53
C ALA A 77 11.16 12.62 -10.48
N LEU A 78 10.17 12.67 -9.57
CA LEU A 78 10.14 13.60 -8.44
C LEU A 78 11.36 13.40 -7.52
N ALA A 79 11.66 12.16 -7.16
CA ALA A 79 12.79 11.83 -6.31
C ALA A 79 14.15 12.21 -6.94
N ALA A 80 14.30 12.01 -8.26
CA ALA A 80 15.47 12.44 -9.01
C ALA A 80 15.61 13.97 -9.06
N GLY A 81 14.49 14.69 -9.12
CA GLY A 81 14.42 16.15 -9.05
C GLY A 81 14.59 16.74 -7.65
N GLY A 82 14.72 15.91 -6.60
CA GLY A 82 14.83 16.33 -5.20
C GLY A 82 13.48 16.52 -4.48
N GLY A 83 12.35 16.33 -5.17
CA GLY A 83 11.00 16.35 -4.62
C GLY A 83 10.65 15.08 -3.86
N LEU A 84 11.47 14.69 -2.88
CA LEU A 84 11.31 13.42 -2.16
C LEU A 84 10.02 13.37 -1.32
N ALA A 85 9.61 14.49 -0.71
CA ALA A 85 8.38 14.55 0.07
C ALA A 85 7.14 14.35 -0.82
N ASP A 86 7.14 14.99 -1.99
CA ASP A 86 6.07 14.84 -2.99
C ASP A 86 6.03 13.42 -3.55
N ALA A 87 7.20 12.83 -3.84
CA ALA A 87 7.31 11.44 -4.26
C ALA A 87 6.72 10.47 -3.22
N HIS A 88 7.04 10.67 -1.93
CA HIS A 88 6.50 9.85 -0.85
C HIS A 88 4.98 9.95 -0.76
N ALA A 89 4.45 11.19 -0.76
CA ALA A 89 3.01 11.43 -0.70
C ALA A 89 2.26 10.83 -1.90
N LEU A 90 2.85 10.86 -3.10
CA LEU A 90 2.30 10.24 -4.29
C LEU A 90 2.20 8.72 -4.15
N LEU A 91 3.26 8.08 -3.66
CA LEU A 91 3.30 6.63 -3.47
C LEU A 91 2.31 6.17 -2.38
N GLU A 92 2.32 6.83 -1.22
CA GLU A 92 1.45 6.50 -0.08
C GLU A 92 -0.04 6.67 -0.41
N GLY A 93 -0.41 7.74 -1.11
CA GLY A 93 -1.81 7.97 -1.52
C GLY A 93 -2.22 7.18 -2.77
N GLY A 94 -1.25 6.75 -3.57
CA GLY A 94 -1.46 6.15 -4.88
C GLY A 94 -1.52 4.63 -4.86
N LEU A 95 -0.71 3.99 -4.03
CA LEU A 95 -0.53 2.55 -3.97
C LEU A 95 -1.38 1.91 -2.86
N ARG A 96 -1.73 0.64 -3.04
CA ARG A 96 -2.52 -0.12 -2.05
C ARG A 96 -1.61 -1.04 -1.25
N ALA A 97 -1.58 -0.85 0.07
CA ALA A 97 -0.73 -1.63 0.97
C ALA A 97 -0.93 -3.16 0.85
N ASP A 98 -2.16 -3.61 0.59
CA ASP A 98 -2.50 -5.04 0.52
C ASP A 98 -2.03 -5.75 -0.76
N ASP A 99 -1.53 -4.99 -1.75
CA ASP A 99 -1.21 -5.52 -3.10
C ASP A 99 0.09 -4.94 -3.66
N LEU A 100 1.03 -4.54 -2.79
CA LEU A 100 2.31 -4.00 -3.23
C LEU A 100 3.21 -5.11 -3.79
N ASP A 101 3.60 -4.96 -5.05
CA ASP A 101 4.66 -5.77 -5.63
C ASP A 101 6.06 -5.35 -5.13
N LEU A 102 7.06 -6.16 -5.46
CA LEU A 102 8.44 -5.94 -5.00
C LEU A 102 9.02 -4.62 -5.54
N GLU A 103 8.66 -4.22 -6.76
CA GLU A 103 9.14 -2.98 -7.37
C GLU A 103 8.59 -1.76 -6.61
N SER A 104 7.29 -1.76 -6.35
CA SER A 104 6.60 -0.71 -5.59
C SER A 104 7.16 -0.57 -4.19
N LEU A 105 7.38 -1.70 -3.50
CA LEU A 105 8.04 -1.71 -2.19
C LEU A 105 9.45 -1.14 -2.27
N ALA A 106 10.24 -1.54 -3.27
CA ALA A 106 11.62 -1.06 -3.41
C ALA A 106 11.69 0.46 -3.66
N VAL A 107 10.79 1.01 -4.48
CA VAL A 107 10.72 2.46 -4.74
C VAL A 107 10.27 3.21 -3.49
N LEU A 108 9.24 2.72 -2.79
CA LEU A 108 8.79 3.31 -1.53
C LEU A 108 9.92 3.37 -0.50
N GLU A 109 10.60 2.24 -0.26
CA GLU A 109 11.71 2.15 0.68
C GLU A 109 12.91 3.02 0.28
N LEU A 110 13.20 3.14 -1.02
CA LEU A 110 14.22 4.05 -1.52
C LEU A 110 13.89 5.52 -1.17
N VAL A 111 12.65 5.93 -1.37
CA VAL A 111 12.21 7.30 -1.05
C VAL A 111 12.27 7.55 0.47
N ARG A 112 11.75 6.61 1.27
CA ARG A 112 11.80 6.67 2.75
C ARG A 112 13.23 6.79 3.26
N ALA A 113 14.13 5.94 2.78
CA ALA A 113 15.54 5.95 3.16
C ALA A 113 16.25 7.28 2.83
N ARG A 114 15.85 7.95 1.75
CA ARG A 114 16.43 9.25 1.36
C ARG A 114 15.85 10.43 2.13
N LEU A 115 14.61 10.32 2.60
CA LEU A 115 13.97 11.33 3.46
C LEU A 115 14.42 11.23 4.92
N LEU A 116 14.69 10.02 5.40
CA LEU A 116 14.98 9.75 6.81
C LEU A 116 16.09 10.64 7.41
N PRO A 117 17.23 10.92 6.73
CA PRO A 117 18.24 11.83 7.27
C PRO A 117 17.71 13.25 7.55
N ALA A 118 16.86 13.79 6.67
CA ALA A 118 16.29 15.13 6.86
C ALA A 118 15.33 15.16 8.06
N TYR A 119 14.55 14.09 8.28
CA TYR A 119 13.72 13.97 9.46
C TYR A 119 14.55 13.80 10.73
N ARG A 120 15.58 12.96 10.71
CA ARG A 120 16.52 12.81 11.83
C ARG A 120 17.16 14.15 12.19
N ASP A 121 17.68 14.88 11.21
CA ASP A 121 18.28 16.20 11.44
C ASP A 121 17.28 17.21 12.01
N ARG A 122 16.04 17.21 11.50
CA ARG A 122 14.94 18.05 11.99
C ARG A 122 14.65 17.82 13.47
N PHE A 123 14.78 16.58 13.94
CA PHE A 123 14.43 16.18 15.31
C PHE A 123 15.63 15.86 16.20
N ALA A 124 16.86 15.96 15.70
CA ALA A 124 18.09 15.57 16.40
C ALA A 124 18.34 16.30 17.73
N THR A 125 17.80 17.52 17.87
CA THR A 125 17.94 18.35 19.07
C THR A 125 16.65 18.45 19.87
N GLY A 126 15.60 17.73 19.46
CA GLY A 126 14.28 17.81 20.04
C GLY A 126 14.15 17.05 21.36
N GLY A 127 13.53 17.68 22.36
CA GLY A 127 13.05 17.02 23.56
C GLY A 127 11.79 16.19 23.31
N ALA A 128 11.20 15.65 24.38
CA ALA A 128 9.99 14.84 24.28
C ALA A 128 8.81 15.66 23.68
N PRO A 129 8.13 15.15 22.64
CA PRO A 129 7.02 15.86 22.00
C PRO A 129 5.81 15.95 22.95
N ARG A 130 5.11 17.07 22.86
CA ARG A 130 3.92 17.37 23.65
C ARG A 130 2.82 17.97 22.81
N LEU A 131 1.58 17.69 23.19
CA LEU A 131 0.42 18.41 22.66
C LEU A 131 0.57 19.93 22.82
N ALA A 132 0.41 20.63 21.70
CA ALA A 132 0.38 22.09 21.63
C ALA A 132 -1.04 22.66 21.73
N VAL A 133 -2.06 21.83 21.47
CA VAL A 133 -3.47 22.17 21.58
C VAL A 133 -4.14 21.46 22.78
N PRO A 134 -5.25 21.99 23.32
CA PRO A 134 -6.04 21.28 24.32
C PRO A 134 -6.58 19.95 23.77
N ALA A 135 -6.54 18.87 24.56
CA ALA A 135 -7.00 17.55 24.13
C ALA A 135 -8.46 17.54 23.61
N GLY A 136 -9.32 18.41 24.16
CA GLY A 136 -10.72 18.55 23.70
C GLY A 136 -10.87 19.10 22.28
N ASP A 137 -9.84 19.78 21.75
CA ASP A 137 -9.87 20.33 20.39
C ASP A 137 -9.37 19.34 19.33
N LEU A 138 -8.75 18.22 19.73
CA LEU A 138 -8.26 17.19 18.81
C LEU A 138 -9.39 16.58 17.96
N ALA A 139 -10.60 16.46 18.52
CA ALA A 139 -11.76 15.94 17.80
C ALA A 139 -12.15 16.78 16.57
N ARG A 140 -11.66 18.02 16.46
CA ARG A 140 -11.88 18.90 15.30
C ARG A 140 -10.99 18.54 14.11
N TYR A 141 -9.93 17.77 14.34
CA TYR A 141 -8.97 17.36 13.32
C TYR A 141 -9.31 15.95 12.83
N HIS A 142 -9.31 15.75 11.52
CA HIS A 142 -9.49 14.43 10.91
C HIS A 142 -8.15 13.70 10.85
N LEU A 143 -7.73 13.19 12.01
CA LEU A 143 -6.47 12.46 12.15
C LEU A 143 -6.65 11.00 11.71
N PRO A 144 -5.75 10.47 10.87
CA PRO A 144 -5.60 9.03 10.68
C PRO A 144 -5.36 8.31 12.01
N ALA A 145 -5.69 7.02 12.08
CA ALA A 145 -5.58 6.24 13.32
C ALA A 145 -4.15 6.26 13.92
N GLN A 146 -3.13 6.13 13.08
CA GLN A 146 -1.73 6.17 13.49
C GLN A 146 -1.34 7.55 14.07
N ALA A 147 -1.72 8.64 13.40
CA ALA A 147 -1.47 9.99 13.89
C ALA A 147 -2.21 10.28 15.20
N ALA A 148 -3.46 9.84 15.34
CA ALA A 148 -4.23 9.97 16.58
C ALA A 148 -3.58 9.21 17.74
N PHE A 149 -3.05 8.02 17.47
CA PHE A 149 -2.33 7.22 18.46
C PHE A 149 -1.01 7.88 18.87
N LEU A 150 -0.18 8.33 17.91
CA LEU A 150 1.04 9.08 18.22
C LEU A 150 0.77 10.33 19.06
N VAL A 151 -0.29 11.07 18.74
CA VAL A 151 -0.72 12.24 19.54
C VAL A 151 -1.03 11.84 20.99
N SER A 152 -1.62 10.67 21.22
CA SER A 152 -1.92 10.18 22.57
C SER A 152 -0.67 9.89 23.41
N LEU A 153 0.47 9.65 22.77
CA LEU A 153 1.76 9.40 23.39
C LEU A 153 2.59 10.69 23.60
N CYS A 154 2.20 11.80 22.97
CA CYS A 154 2.88 13.10 23.06
C CYS A 154 2.58 13.81 24.39
N ASP A 155 3.12 13.31 25.48
CA ASP A 155 2.92 13.80 26.85
C ASP A 155 4.01 14.78 27.34
N GLY A 156 5.03 15.04 26.52
CA GLY A 156 6.19 15.85 26.86
C GLY A 156 7.21 15.16 27.77
N ARG A 157 7.12 13.84 27.95
CA ARG A 157 8.04 13.04 28.76
C ARG A 157 8.64 11.88 27.99
N THR A 158 7.87 11.23 27.13
CA THR A 158 8.36 10.13 26.28
C THR A 158 9.29 10.68 25.19
N PRO A 159 10.59 10.35 25.19
CA PRO A 159 11.51 10.80 24.15
C PRO A 159 11.19 10.15 22.80
N LEU A 160 11.72 10.73 21.72
CA LEU A 160 11.46 10.26 20.35
C LEU A 160 11.85 8.79 20.12
N ASP A 161 13.00 8.38 20.66
CA ASP A 161 13.49 7.00 20.51
C ASP A 161 12.53 5.99 21.14
N ASP A 162 11.95 6.33 22.30
CA ASP A 162 10.98 5.48 23.01
C ASP A 162 9.59 5.52 22.38
N LEU A 163 9.26 6.58 21.62
CA LEU A 163 7.96 6.70 20.96
C LEU A 163 7.78 5.67 19.84
N ALA A 164 8.83 5.34 19.10
CA ALA A 164 8.76 4.31 18.06
C ALA A 164 8.41 2.94 18.67
N GLU A 165 9.08 2.58 19.76
CA GLU A 165 8.81 1.33 20.49
C GLU A 165 7.38 1.32 21.08
N ALA A 166 6.98 2.40 21.74
CA ALA A 166 5.64 2.52 22.34
C ALA A 166 4.53 2.53 21.28
N ALA A 167 4.79 3.09 20.10
CA ALA A 167 3.83 3.14 19.01
C ALA A 167 3.77 1.83 18.20
N GLY A 168 4.77 0.96 18.33
CA GLY A 168 4.93 -0.23 17.47
C GLY A 168 5.15 0.14 16.00
N MET A 169 5.75 1.29 15.74
CA MET A 169 5.98 1.87 14.42
C MET A 169 7.48 1.91 14.13
N ASP A 170 7.86 1.88 12.86
CA ASP A 170 9.25 2.13 12.51
C ASP A 170 9.60 3.62 12.65
N GLU A 171 10.90 3.89 12.71
CA GLU A 171 11.43 5.24 12.94
C GLU A 171 10.98 6.24 11.88
N PHE A 172 10.93 5.83 10.60
CA PHE A 172 10.52 6.73 9.54
C PHE A 172 9.07 7.15 9.74
N ASP A 173 8.18 6.20 10.01
CA ASP A 173 6.76 6.49 10.18
C ASP A 173 6.51 7.40 11.38
N VAL A 174 7.22 7.19 12.50
CA VAL A 174 7.13 8.08 13.67
C VAL A 174 7.56 9.49 13.33
N LEU A 175 8.75 9.66 12.74
CA LEU A 175 9.29 11.00 12.45
C LEU A 175 8.48 11.71 11.35
N HIS A 176 8.02 10.98 10.33
CA HIS A 176 7.19 11.52 9.25
C HIS A 176 5.84 12.02 9.78
N ASN A 177 5.11 11.18 10.53
CA ASN A 177 3.83 11.55 11.12
C ASN A 177 4.01 12.69 12.14
N LEU A 178 5.05 12.64 12.96
CA LEU A 178 5.35 13.72 13.91
C LEU A 178 5.67 15.03 13.19
N GLY A 179 6.37 14.99 12.05
CA GLY A 179 6.58 16.12 11.16
C GLY A 179 5.27 16.81 10.79
N GLY A 180 4.31 16.05 10.27
CA GLY A 180 2.98 16.57 9.93
C GLY A 180 2.22 17.14 11.13
N LEU A 181 2.33 16.50 12.30
CA LEU A 181 1.71 16.98 13.54
C LEU A 181 2.33 18.29 14.06
N VAL A 182 3.65 18.45 13.90
CA VAL A 182 4.35 19.70 14.23
C VAL A 182 4.01 20.79 13.22
N ASP A 183 4.01 20.48 11.92
CA ASP A 183 3.69 21.43 10.85
C ASP A 183 2.23 21.94 10.92
N SER A 184 1.31 21.10 11.41
CA SER A 184 -0.08 21.48 11.69
C SER A 184 -0.28 22.22 13.03
N GLY A 185 0.77 22.34 13.85
CA GLY A 185 0.71 23.00 15.16
C GLY A 185 -0.03 22.19 16.23
N LEU A 186 -0.28 20.91 16.01
CA LEU A 186 -0.92 20.01 16.98
C LEU A 186 0.06 19.55 18.07
N VAL A 187 1.31 19.35 17.67
CA VAL A 187 2.39 18.91 18.54
C VAL A 187 3.52 19.93 18.52
N SER A 188 4.17 20.08 19.67
CA SER A 188 5.39 20.87 19.82
C SER A 188 6.48 20.02 20.42
N ILE A 189 7.72 20.32 20.07
CA ILE A 189 8.91 19.65 20.59
C ILE A 189 9.66 20.67 21.43
N ALA A 190 9.87 20.35 22.70
CA ALA A 190 10.64 21.23 23.57
C ALA A 190 12.09 21.30 23.07
N SER A 191 12.65 22.50 23.00
CA SER A 191 14.08 22.73 22.74
C SER A 191 14.90 22.58 24.01
#